data_AF-A0A849U989-F1
#
_entry.id   AF-A0A849U989-F1
#
_cell.length_a   1.000
_cell.length_b   1.000
_cell.length_c   1.000
_cell.angle_alpha   90.00
_cell.angle_beta   90.00
_cell.angle_gamma   90.00
#
_symmetry.space_group_name_H-M   'P 1'
#
loop_
_entity.id
_entity.type
_entity.pdbx_description
1 polymer ?
#
loop_
_entity_poly.entity_id
_entity_poly.type
_entity_poly.pdbx_seq_one_letter_code
_entity_poly.pdbx_strand_id
1 'polypeptide(L)'
;MSCTAIQTKLSALRARRREQAELVDTMPHNAGYALAVETLAQIDADIASTQAELDLCLAQEAQAENPVAQNILGTVEKIQCHAASKELGDDEPYLLIASFDMTNSIILDLVGLVLPSINVVKIGPWSGVRPGETRNASELTAQNRPAFWNLSGQGSPITNPQDVIFLVACMENDGSSPDNIRGAVRTELLAARINNTNLAYSGYVTNMISNMTGAIETSRLIPGQPTLNFDDLFDDVKQLTLTTKDLADLNSLVPVTKALRFTVRKANGKAINDYTVTFSFTV
;
A
#
# COMPACT_ATOMS: atom_id res chain seq x y z
N MET A 1 -19.68 -18.70 -0.78
CA MET A 1 -19.85 -20.05 -0.22
C MET A 1 -20.19 -19.84 1.25
N SER A 2 -21.23 -20.48 1.81
CA SER A 2 -21.55 -20.28 3.24
C SER A 2 -20.48 -20.91 4.14
N CYS A 3 -20.32 -20.42 5.37
CA CYS A 3 -19.34 -20.99 6.30
C CYS A 3 -19.62 -22.48 6.58
N THR A 4 -20.89 -22.89 6.58
CA THR A 4 -21.30 -24.30 6.67
C THR A 4 -20.74 -25.17 5.52
N ALA A 5 -20.69 -24.64 4.30
CA ALA A 5 -20.14 -25.38 3.17
C ALA A 5 -18.60 -25.51 3.28
N ILE A 6 -17.92 -24.47 3.76
CA ILE A 6 -16.47 -24.52 4.03
C ILE A 6 -16.16 -25.51 5.17
N GLN A 7 -16.96 -25.47 6.24
CA GLN A 7 -16.84 -26.42 7.36
C GLN A 7 -17.03 -27.87 6.89
N THR A 8 -17.99 -28.12 6.01
CA THR A 8 -18.22 -29.44 5.40
C THR A 8 -17.00 -29.89 4.58
N LYS A 9 -16.44 -29.00 3.75
CA LYS A 9 -15.22 -29.26 2.96
C LYS A 9 -14.03 -29.59 3.87
N LEU A 10 -13.84 -28.83 4.94
CA LEU A 10 -12.77 -29.04 5.92
C LEU A 10 -12.90 -30.39 6.63
N SER A 11 -14.11 -30.78 7.03
CA SER A 11 -14.37 -32.11 7.62
C SER A 11 -14.02 -33.24 6.64
N ALA A 12 -14.36 -33.09 5.35
CA ALA A 12 -14.01 -34.06 4.31
C ALA A 12 -12.49 -34.16 4.11
N LEU A 13 -11.77 -33.02 4.07
CA LEU A 13 -10.31 -33.00 3.97
C LEU A 13 -9.64 -33.70 5.16
N ARG A 14 -10.12 -33.43 6.39
CA ARG A 14 -9.63 -34.10 7.60
C ARG A 14 -9.87 -35.61 7.60
N ALA A 15 -11.01 -36.06 7.06
CA ALA A 15 -11.27 -37.48 6.88
C ALA A 15 -10.28 -38.10 5.88
N ARG A 16 -10.11 -37.49 4.71
CA ARG A 16 -9.16 -37.93 3.68
C ARG A 16 -7.71 -37.95 4.17
N ARG A 17 -7.32 -36.97 5.00
CA ARG A 17 -5.99 -36.95 5.63
C ARG A 17 -5.74 -38.19 6.50
N ARG A 18 -6.73 -38.61 7.30
CA ARG A 18 -6.62 -39.81 8.15
C ARG A 18 -6.43 -41.06 7.29
N GLU A 19 -7.26 -41.24 6.27
CA GLU A 19 -7.14 -42.37 5.33
C GLU A 19 -5.77 -42.39 4.62
N GLN A 20 -5.29 -41.23 4.18
CA GLN A 20 -3.99 -41.12 3.53
C GLN A 20 -2.82 -41.42 4.50
N ALA A 21 -2.93 -40.98 5.76
CA ALA A 21 -1.93 -41.28 6.77
C ALA A 21 -1.87 -42.78 7.10
N GLU A 22 -3.02 -43.45 7.21
CA GLU A 22 -3.08 -44.91 7.40
C GLU A 22 -2.47 -45.67 6.22
N LEU A 23 -2.67 -45.20 4.99
CA LEU A 23 -2.03 -45.76 3.80
C LEU A 23 -0.50 -45.59 3.88
N VAL A 24 -0.01 -44.39 4.17
CA VAL A 24 1.44 -44.11 4.30
C VAL A 24 2.09 -45.01 5.35
N ASP A 25 1.45 -45.20 6.50
CA ASP A 25 1.96 -46.04 7.59
C ASP A 25 2.11 -47.52 7.22
N THR A 26 1.28 -48.00 6.27
CA THR A 26 1.26 -49.41 5.85
C THR A 26 2.06 -49.68 4.56
N MET A 27 2.53 -48.64 3.87
CA MET A 27 3.23 -48.77 2.59
C MET A 27 4.72 -49.11 2.77
N PRO A 28 5.28 -50.00 1.92
CA PRO A 28 6.73 -50.21 1.87
C PRO A 28 7.42 -48.98 1.29
N HIS A 29 8.62 -48.66 1.80
CA HIS A 29 9.40 -47.48 1.41
C HIS A 29 9.95 -47.61 -0.03
N ASN A 30 9.14 -47.20 -1.00
CA ASN A 30 9.44 -47.20 -2.43
C ASN A 30 8.95 -45.90 -3.08
N ALA A 31 9.01 -45.80 -4.41
CA ALA A 31 8.55 -44.61 -5.13
C ALA A 31 7.07 -44.28 -4.87
N GLY A 32 6.22 -45.29 -4.62
CA GLY A 32 4.82 -45.10 -4.25
C GLY A 32 4.65 -44.49 -2.86
N TYR A 33 5.52 -44.84 -1.90
CA TYR A 33 5.54 -44.22 -0.57
C TYR A 33 5.88 -42.73 -0.65
N ALA A 34 6.89 -42.35 -1.45
CA ALA A 34 7.26 -40.95 -1.62
C ALA A 34 6.10 -40.10 -2.16
N LEU A 35 5.39 -40.60 -3.17
CA LEU A 35 4.19 -39.94 -3.70
C LEU A 35 3.05 -39.86 -2.68
N ALA A 36 2.86 -40.91 -1.87
CA ALA A 36 1.84 -40.94 -0.83
C ALA A 36 2.12 -39.90 0.29
N VAL A 37 3.39 -39.70 0.65
CA VAL A 37 3.84 -38.65 1.59
C VAL A 37 3.64 -37.26 1.01
N GLU A 38 3.98 -37.03 -0.26
CA GLU A 38 3.73 -35.75 -0.94
C GLU A 38 2.24 -35.41 -0.99
N THR A 39 1.40 -36.42 -1.28
CA THR A 39 -0.07 -36.27 -1.26
C THR A 39 -0.57 -35.88 0.13
N LEU A 40 -0.03 -36.50 1.19
CA LEU A 40 -0.38 -36.16 2.56
C LEU A 40 -0.01 -34.72 2.91
N ALA A 41 1.19 -34.26 2.50
CA ALA A 41 1.62 -32.88 2.69
C ALA A 41 0.72 -31.87 1.94
N GLN A 42 0.27 -32.20 0.74
CA GLN A 42 -0.69 -31.37 0.01
C GLN A 42 -2.05 -31.31 0.72
N ILE A 43 -2.55 -32.44 1.24
CA ILE A 43 -3.80 -32.44 2.04
C ILE A 43 -3.65 -31.56 3.29
N ASP A 44 -2.50 -31.60 3.96
CA ASP A 44 -2.23 -30.75 5.11
C ASP A 44 -2.22 -29.26 4.74
N ALA A 45 -1.64 -28.90 3.59
CA ALA A 45 -1.71 -27.53 3.05
C ALA A 45 -3.16 -27.11 2.72
N ASP A 46 -3.96 -27.99 2.10
CA ASP A 46 -5.36 -27.74 1.78
C ASP A 46 -6.21 -27.57 3.05
N ILE A 47 -5.94 -28.35 4.10
CA ILE A 47 -6.59 -28.21 5.42
C ILE A 47 -6.26 -26.85 6.02
N ALA A 48 -4.99 -26.44 6.03
CA ALA A 48 -4.58 -25.15 6.58
C ALA A 48 -5.24 -23.98 5.82
N SER A 49 -5.25 -24.03 4.49
CA SER A 49 -5.93 -23.02 3.65
C SER A 49 -7.43 -22.99 3.91
N THR A 50 -8.10 -24.16 3.94
CA THR A 50 -9.56 -24.24 4.14
C THR A 50 -9.96 -23.82 5.56
N GLN A 51 -9.12 -24.07 6.56
CA GLN A 51 -9.33 -23.58 7.93
C GLN A 51 -9.25 -22.05 7.97
N ALA A 52 -8.25 -21.44 7.33
CA ALA A 52 -8.15 -19.98 7.23
C ALA A 52 -9.36 -19.36 6.51
N GLU A 53 -9.85 -20.00 5.44
CA GLU A 53 -11.09 -19.60 4.75
C GLU A 53 -12.31 -19.65 5.69
N LEU A 54 -12.42 -20.70 6.52
CA LEU A 54 -13.52 -20.85 7.48
C LEU A 54 -13.44 -19.77 8.57
N ASP A 55 -12.26 -19.53 9.12
CA ASP A 55 -12.05 -18.54 10.17
C ASP A 55 -12.40 -17.13 9.68
N LEU A 56 -11.98 -16.78 8.45
CA LEU A 56 -12.37 -15.52 7.81
C LEU A 56 -13.90 -15.44 7.61
N CYS A 57 -14.52 -16.50 7.11
CA CYS A 57 -15.96 -16.55 6.88
C CYS A 57 -16.75 -16.31 8.17
N LEU A 58 -16.36 -16.99 9.26
CA LEU A 58 -17.01 -16.82 10.57
C LEU A 58 -16.79 -15.41 11.13
N ALA A 59 -15.61 -14.83 10.94
CA ALA A 59 -15.35 -13.44 11.33
C ALA A 59 -16.22 -12.45 10.54
N GLN A 60 -16.45 -12.71 9.25
CA GLN A 60 -17.34 -11.91 8.40
C GLN A 60 -18.81 -12.02 8.85
N GLU A 61 -19.29 -13.21 9.19
CA GLU A 61 -20.64 -13.40 9.74
C GLU A 61 -20.80 -12.64 11.06
N ALA A 62 -19.83 -12.76 11.98
CA ALA A 62 -19.85 -12.05 13.25
C ALA A 62 -19.84 -10.52 13.08
N GLN A 63 -19.06 -10.01 12.12
CA GLN A 63 -18.98 -8.60 11.79
C GLN A 63 -20.26 -8.07 11.13
N ALA A 64 -20.97 -8.91 10.37
CA ALA A 64 -22.28 -8.56 9.81
C ALA A 64 -23.36 -8.49 10.90
N GLU A 65 -23.28 -9.35 11.92
CA GLU A 65 -24.21 -9.34 13.06
C GLU A 65 -23.94 -8.17 14.02
N ASN A 66 -22.67 -7.89 14.32
CA ASN A 66 -22.24 -6.85 15.24
C ASN A 66 -21.13 -5.99 14.63
N PRO A 67 -21.46 -4.96 13.84
CA PRO A 67 -20.47 -4.15 13.14
C PRO A 67 -19.54 -3.41 14.10
N VAL A 68 -18.25 -3.73 14.05
CA VAL A 68 -17.18 -3.00 14.74
C VAL A 68 -16.32 -2.25 13.71
N ALA A 69 -15.95 -1.01 14.00
CA ALA A 69 -15.05 -0.25 13.13
C ALA A 69 -13.68 -0.95 13.04
N GLN A 70 -13.23 -1.22 11.82
CA GLN A 70 -11.97 -1.94 11.59
C GLN A 70 -10.77 -0.99 11.53
N ASN A 71 -9.64 -1.42 12.07
CA ASN A 71 -8.38 -0.71 11.89
C ASN A 71 -7.82 -1.03 10.51
N ILE A 72 -7.86 -0.06 9.60
CA ILE A 72 -7.37 -0.26 8.24
C ILE A 72 -5.87 0.00 8.21
N LEU A 73 -5.10 -0.89 7.58
CA LEU A 73 -3.68 -0.73 7.31
C LEU A 73 -3.46 -0.49 5.81
N GLY A 74 -2.81 0.62 5.47
CA GLY A 74 -2.45 0.97 4.08
C GLY A 74 -0.98 0.67 3.80
N THR A 75 -0.69 -0.15 2.79
CA THR A 75 0.67 -0.55 2.40
C THR A 75 0.86 -0.50 0.88
N VAL A 76 2.11 -0.40 0.42
CA VAL A 76 2.44 -0.59 -1.00
C VAL A 76 2.73 -2.07 -1.23
N GLU A 77 2.15 -2.66 -2.26
CA GLU A 77 2.37 -4.06 -2.62
C GLU A 77 3.53 -4.21 -3.60
N LYS A 78 3.54 -3.39 -4.66
CA LYS A 78 4.48 -3.52 -5.76
C LYS A 78 4.55 -2.26 -6.62
N ILE A 79 5.64 -2.15 -7.35
CA ILE A 79 5.83 -1.22 -8.46
C ILE A 79 6.11 -2.02 -9.73
N GLN A 80 5.47 -1.63 -10.83
CA GLN A 80 5.69 -2.19 -12.16
C GLN A 80 6.19 -1.10 -13.09
N CYS A 81 7.33 -1.35 -13.75
CA CYS A 81 7.85 -0.47 -14.78
C CYS A 81 7.34 -0.94 -16.15
N HIS A 82 6.70 -0.04 -16.90
CA HIS A 82 6.24 -0.28 -18.28
C HIS A 82 7.21 0.27 -19.30
N ALA A 83 7.84 1.40 -18.97
CA ALA A 83 8.86 2.05 -19.77
C ALA A 83 9.80 2.80 -18.84
N ALA A 84 11.08 2.79 -19.21
CA ALA A 84 12.12 3.49 -18.49
C ALA A 84 13.12 4.10 -19.48
N SER A 85 13.71 5.23 -19.10
CA SER A 85 14.70 5.91 -19.91
C SER A 85 16.00 5.09 -19.99
N LYS A 86 16.75 5.22 -21.09
CA LYS A 86 18.06 4.57 -21.24
C LYS A 86 19.17 5.44 -20.65
N GLU A 87 18.93 6.04 -19.50
CA GLU A 87 19.97 6.86 -18.86
C GLU A 87 21.09 5.97 -18.31
N LEU A 88 22.25 6.57 -18.04
CA LEU A 88 23.42 5.84 -17.56
C LEU A 88 23.24 5.57 -16.06
N GLY A 89 22.60 4.46 -15.72
CA GLY A 89 22.31 4.08 -14.34
C GLY A 89 21.29 2.95 -14.31
N ASP A 90 21.12 2.36 -13.13
CA ASP A 90 19.99 1.48 -12.83
C ASP A 90 18.87 2.38 -12.29
N ASP A 91 17.63 2.26 -12.79
CA ASP A 91 16.54 3.09 -12.25
C ASP A 91 16.20 2.66 -10.81
N GLU A 92 16.11 3.63 -9.91
CA GLU A 92 15.88 3.50 -8.49
C GLU A 92 14.61 4.22 -8.00
N PRO A 93 13.40 3.85 -8.49
CA PRO A 93 12.19 4.54 -8.13
C PRO A 93 11.90 4.41 -6.62
N TYR A 94 11.32 5.47 -6.04
CA TYR A 94 10.76 5.48 -4.70
C TYR A 94 9.46 6.27 -4.66
N LEU A 95 8.75 6.18 -3.53
CA LEU A 95 7.49 6.87 -3.31
C LEU A 95 7.60 7.78 -2.09
N LEU A 96 7.00 8.96 -2.21
CA LEU A 96 6.62 9.76 -1.06
C LEU A 96 5.11 9.70 -0.92
N ILE A 97 4.64 9.24 0.24
CA ILE A 97 3.21 9.17 0.54
C ILE A 97 2.91 10.07 1.71
N ALA A 98 2.11 11.11 1.48
CA ALA A 98 1.56 11.97 2.51
C ALA A 98 0.14 11.53 2.86
N SER A 99 -0.07 11.18 4.13
CA SER A 99 -1.36 10.75 4.67
C SER A 99 -1.89 11.83 5.60
N PHE A 100 -3.14 12.24 5.37
CA PHE A 100 -3.85 13.21 6.18
C PHE A 100 -5.00 12.50 6.88
N ASP A 101 -5.10 12.72 8.18
CA ASP A 101 -6.27 12.36 8.97
C ASP A 101 -7.06 13.64 9.24
N MET A 102 -8.21 13.74 8.56
CA MET A 102 -9.10 14.90 8.56
C MET A 102 -10.05 14.91 9.77
N THR A 103 -10.03 13.86 10.60
CA THR A 103 -10.92 13.73 11.76
C THR A 103 -10.38 14.40 13.02
N ASN A 104 -9.08 14.72 13.04
CA ASN A 104 -8.45 15.35 14.19
C ASN A 104 -8.92 16.79 14.38
N SER A 105 -9.54 17.05 15.53
CA SER A 105 -9.85 18.40 16.01
C SER A 105 -8.83 18.82 17.06
N ILE A 106 -8.15 19.94 16.83
CA ILE A 106 -7.25 20.54 17.81
C ILE A 106 -7.94 21.81 18.31
N ILE A 107 -8.41 21.79 19.55
CA ILE A 107 -8.98 22.99 20.17
C ILE A 107 -7.81 23.89 20.58
N LEU A 108 -7.57 24.94 19.80
CA LEU A 108 -6.71 26.06 20.19
C LEU A 108 -7.61 27.13 20.80
N ASP A 109 -7.23 27.64 21.97
CA ASP A 109 -8.02 28.52 22.85
C ASP A 109 -9.09 29.38 22.13
N LEU A 110 -10.36 29.14 22.51
CA LEU A 110 -11.60 29.85 22.12
C LEU A 110 -12.13 29.66 20.69
N VAL A 111 -11.40 29.04 19.75
CA VAL A 111 -11.92 28.71 18.42
C VAL A 111 -11.61 27.24 18.09
N GLY A 112 -12.64 26.39 18.07
CA GLY A 112 -12.49 25.00 17.66
C GLY A 112 -12.04 24.93 16.20
N LEU A 113 -10.75 24.66 15.97
CA LEU A 113 -10.17 24.51 14.64
C LEU A 113 -9.91 23.03 14.36
N VAL A 114 -10.43 22.52 13.24
CA VAL A 114 -10.07 21.18 12.77
C VAL A 114 -8.76 21.30 12.02
N LEU A 115 -7.71 20.68 12.56
CA LEU A 115 -6.37 20.66 11.95
C LEU A 115 -6.02 19.23 11.60
N PRO A 116 -5.99 18.88 10.30
CA PRO A 116 -5.63 17.55 9.88
C PRO A 116 -4.25 17.15 10.39
N SER A 117 -4.14 15.94 10.91
CA SER A 117 -2.83 15.38 11.24
C SER A 117 -2.18 14.85 9.97
N ILE A 118 -0.85 14.99 9.85
CA ILE A 118 -0.12 14.65 8.64
C ILE A 118 1.05 13.75 8.98
N ASN A 119 1.21 12.67 8.21
CA ASN A 119 2.42 11.88 8.17
C ASN A 119 2.92 11.77 6.73
N VAL A 120 4.25 11.77 6.55
CA VAL A 120 4.88 11.59 5.25
C VAL A 120 5.92 10.48 5.39
N VAL A 121 5.73 9.42 4.62
CA VAL A 121 6.61 8.26 4.59
C VAL A 121 7.30 8.14 3.24
N LYS A 122 8.50 7.55 3.26
CA LYS A 122 9.24 7.12 2.07
C LYS A 122 9.09 5.61 1.94
N ILE A 123 8.77 5.13 0.74
CA ILE A 123 8.78 3.70 0.40
C ILE A 123 9.75 3.50 -0.76
N GLY A 124 10.59 2.46 -0.69
CA GLY A 124 11.72 2.28 -1.60
C GLY A 124 13.01 2.93 -1.06
N PRO A 125 14.01 3.21 -1.92
CA PRO A 125 14.00 2.95 -3.36
C PRO A 125 14.02 1.45 -3.69
N TRP A 126 13.52 1.11 -4.87
CA TRP A 126 13.73 -0.20 -5.47
C TRP A 126 14.93 -0.13 -6.41
N SER A 127 15.98 -0.93 -6.19
CA SER A 127 17.17 -0.89 -7.05
C SER A 127 16.95 -1.57 -8.40
N GLY A 128 17.38 -0.91 -9.48
CA GLY A 128 17.52 -1.49 -10.82
C GLY A 128 16.22 -2.02 -11.40
N VAL A 129 15.19 -1.20 -11.43
CA VAL A 129 13.88 -1.57 -11.98
C VAL A 129 13.88 -1.41 -13.50
N ARG A 130 13.82 -2.53 -14.23
CA ARG A 130 13.90 -2.50 -15.70
C ARG A 130 12.53 -2.39 -16.38
N PRO A 131 12.47 -1.92 -17.64
CA PRO A 131 11.23 -1.98 -18.43
C PRO A 131 10.62 -3.38 -18.47
N GLY A 132 9.34 -3.48 -18.12
CA GLY A 132 8.58 -4.73 -18.04
C GLY A 132 8.69 -5.46 -16.70
N GLU A 133 9.57 -5.01 -15.80
CA GLU A 133 9.78 -5.63 -14.50
C GLU A 133 8.71 -5.23 -13.48
N THR A 134 8.42 -6.14 -12.56
CA THR A 134 7.64 -5.87 -11.35
C THR A 134 8.50 -6.16 -10.14
N ARG A 135 8.62 -5.20 -9.24
CA ARG A 135 9.26 -5.36 -7.93
C ARG A 135 8.21 -5.35 -6.85
N ASN A 136 8.25 -6.35 -5.97
CA ASN A 136 7.37 -6.38 -4.81
C ASN A 136 7.95 -5.53 -3.69
N ALA A 137 7.09 -4.85 -2.93
CA ALA A 137 7.51 -4.15 -1.73
C ALA A 137 8.10 -5.10 -0.68
N SER A 138 7.72 -6.38 -0.67
CA SER A 138 8.29 -7.41 0.21
C SER A 138 9.80 -7.64 0.02
N GLU A 139 10.35 -7.22 -1.13
CA GLU A 139 11.80 -7.26 -1.40
C GLU A 139 12.56 -6.16 -0.63
N LEU A 140 11.86 -5.12 -0.16
CA LEU A 140 12.43 -4.04 0.63
C LEU A 140 12.56 -4.41 2.11
N THR A 141 13.52 -3.79 2.79
CA THR A 141 13.63 -3.86 4.25
C THR A 141 12.40 -3.23 4.91
N ALA A 142 12.04 -3.68 6.13
CA ALA A 142 10.88 -3.15 6.86
C ALA A 142 10.92 -1.61 7.00
N GLN A 143 12.11 -1.03 7.17
CA GLN A 143 12.33 0.42 7.24
C GLN A 143 11.98 1.15 5.94
N ASN A 144 12.14 0.51 4.78
CA ASN A 144 11.87 1.08 3.46
C ASN A 144 10.48 0.69 2.92
N ARG A 145 9.65 -0.02 3.69
CA ARG A 145 8.26 -0.34 3.35
C ARG A 145 7.29 -0.09 4.51
N PRO A 146 7.36 1.06 5.21
CA PRO A 146 6.43 1.35 6.29
C PRO A 146 4.99 1.35 5.76
N ALA A 147 4.04 0.94 6.60
CA ALA A 147 2.65 1.26 6.35
C ALA A 147 2.48 2.78 6.28
N PHE A 148 1.68 3.26 5.34
CA PHE A 148 1.49 4.69 5.13
C PHE A 148 0.21 5.21 5.78
N TRP A 149 -0.74 4.34 6.12
CA TRP A 149 -1.97 4.74 6.79
C TRP A 149 -1.91 4.56 8.31
N ASN A 150 -2.41 5.60 8.98
CA ASN A 150 -2.22 6.05 10.35
C ASN A 150 -0.84 6.68 10.63
N LEU A 151 -0.79 7.53 11.67
CA LEU A 151 0.42 8.30 12.01
C LEU A 151 1.47 7.48 12.76
N SER A 152 1.15 6.24 13.16
CA SER A 152 1.98 5.36 14.00
C SER A 152 2.45 4.06 13.30
N GLY A 153 2.04 3.82 12.06
CA GLY A 153 2.23 2.57 11.31
C GLY A 153 1.38 1.37 11.76
N GLN A 154 0.33 1.56 12.58
CA GLN A 154 -0.45 0.50 13.25
C GLN A 154 -1.88 0.29 12.71
N GLY A 155 -2.26 0.95 11.62
CA GLY A 155 -3.63 1.02 11.12
C GLY A 155 -4.59 1.88 11.97
N SER A 156 -5.65 2.40 11.35
CA SER A 156 -6.67 3.22 12.03
C SER A 156 -7.99 3.14 11.28
N PRO A 157 -9.14 3.32 11.96
CA PRO A 157 -10.43 3.33 11.29
C PRO A 157 -10.55 4.49 10.29
N ILE A 158 -11.26 4.22 9.20
CA ILE A 158 -11.70 5.22 8.23
C ILE A 158 -13.21 5.04 8.09
N THR A 159 -14.00 6.02 8.56
CA THR A 159 -15.46 5.90 8.56
C THR A 159 -16.05 6.37 7.23
N ASN A 160 -15.50 7.47 6.70
CA ASN A 160 -15.87 8.04 5.41
C ASN A 160 -14.63 8.23 4.53
N PRO A 161 -14.76 8.13 3.18
CA PRO A 161 -13.65 8.41 2.27
C PRO A 161 -13.02 9.79 2.45
N GLN A 162 -13.79 10.77 2.90
CA GLN A 162 -13.36 12.16 3.12
C GLN A 162 -12.65 12.37 4.45
N ASP A 163 -12.64 11.37 5.34
CA ASP A 163 -11.91 11.42 6.61
C ASP A 163 -10.40 11.34 6.39
N VAL A 164 -9.96 10.96 5.19
CA VAL A 164 -8.56 10.78 4.84
C VAL A 164 -8.19 11.39 3.50
N ILE A 165 -6.92 11.73 3.35
CA ILE A 165 -6.31 12.07 2.07
C ILE A 165 -4.99 11.31 1.98
N PHE A 166 -4.74 10.64 0.86
CA PHE A 166 -3.46 10.03 0.53
C PHE A 166 -2.92 10.68 -0.73
N LEU A 167 -1.82 11.42 -0.61
CA LEU A 167 -1.13 12.00 -1.75
C LEU A 167 0.14 11.20 -2.02
N VAL A 168 0.37 10.84 -3.27
CA VAL A 168 1.48 10.00 -3.69
C VAL A 168 2.28 10.70 -4.77
N ALA A 169 3.59 10.83 -4.53
CA ALA A 169 4.59 11.13 -5.54
C ALA A 169 5.38 9.86 -5.84
N CYS A 170 5.73 9.66 -7.12
CA CYS A 170 6.72 8.67 -7.53
C CYS A 170 7.94 9.43 -8.02
N MET A 171 9.13 9.06 -7.53
CA MET A 171 10.36 9.79 -7.77
C MET A 171 11.50 8.85 -8.14
N GLU A 172 12.47 9.36 -8.88
CA GLU A 172 13.73 8.68 -9.17
C GLU A 172 14.78 9.02 -8.12
N ASN A 173 15.54 8.03 -7.64
CA ASN A 173 16.63 8.25 -6.68
C ASN A 173 17.97 8.33 -7.40
N ASP A 174 18.41 9.54 -7.75
CA ASP A 174 19.64 9.75 -8.51
C ASP A 174 20.79 10.32 -7.67
N GLY A 175 20.53 11.40 -6.93
CA GLY A 175 21.62 12.15 -6.30
C GLY A 175 21.23 13.08 -5.16
N SER A 176 19.93 13.29 -4.91
CA SER A 176 19.50 13.94 -3.68
C SER A 176 19.24 12.89 -2.60
N SER A 177 18.84 13.34 -1.39
CA SER A 177 18.47 12.41 -0.32
C SER A 177 16.95 12.31 -0.26
N PRO A 178 16.35 11.14 -0.56
CA PRO A 178 14.91 10.94 -0.43
C PRO A 178 14.36 11.30 0.96
N ASP A 179 15.16 11.14 2.01
CA ASP A 179 14.78 11.52 3.37
C ASP A 179 14.77 13.03 3.61
N ASN A 180 15.66 13.78 2.94
CA ASN A 180 15.63 15.24 2.98
C ASN A 180 14.38 15.78 2.25
N ILE A 181 14.05 15.23 1.08
CA ILE A 181 12.84 15.59 0.33
C ILE A 181 11.59 15.24 1.17
N ARG A 182 11.54 14.03 1.74
CA ARG A 182 10.47 13.63 2.67
C ARG A 182 10.30 14.62 3.83
N GLY A 183 11.42 15.06 4.43
CA GLY A 183 11.42 16.04 5.52
C GLY A 183 10.91 17.43 5.09
N ALA A 184 11.31 17.90 3.92
CA ALA A 184 10.85 19.16 3.34
C ALA A 184 9.34 19.11 3.04
N VAL A 185 8.88 18.05 2.37
CA VAL A 185 7.45 17.81 2.08
C VAL A 185 6.63 17.79 3.36
N ARG A 186 7.09 17.07 4.40
CA ARG A 186 6.40 17.04 5.70
C ARG A 186 6.29 18.45 6.29
N THR A 187 7.37 19.22 6.27
CA THR A 187 7.41 20.57 6.82
C THR A 187 6.44 21.50 6.09
N GLU A 188 6.48 21.49 4.76
CA GLU A 188 5.59 22.31 3.93
C GLU A 188 4.12 21.96 4.16
N LEU A 189 3.76 20.67 4.14
CA LEU A 189 2.39 20.24 4.35
C LEU A 189 1.86 20.56 5.76
N LEU A 190 2.72 20.48 6.79
CA LEU A 190 2.38 20.89 8.16
C LEU A 190 2.13 22.40 8.30
N ALA A 191 2.81 23.23 7.52
CA ALA A 191 2.55 24.66 7.46
C ALA A 191 1.29 24.94 6.63
N ALA A 192 1.18 24.32 5.46
CA ALA A 192 0.10 24.53 4.52
C ALA A 192 -1.27 24.15 5.10
N ARG A 193 -1.37 23.09 5.92
CA ARG A 193 -2.67 22.69 6.51
C ARG A 193 -3.35 23.81 7.30
N ILE A 194 -2.59 24.68 7.97
CA ILE A 194 -3.13 25.77 8.79
C ILE A 194 -3.83 26.78 7.89
N ASN A 195 -3.20 27.14 6.77
CA ASN A 195 -3.68 28.14 5.82
C ASN A 195 -4.86 27.64 4.97
N ASN A 196 -5.17 26.35 4.99
CA ASN A 196 -6.17 25.71 4.13
C ASN A 196 -7.39 25.17 4.89
N THR A 197 -7.46 25.35 6.21
CA THR A 197 -8.53 24.81 7.08
C THR A 197 -9.97 25.19 6.70
N ASN A 198 -10.17 26.31 6.02
CA ASN A 198 -11.50 26.79 5.61
C ASN A 198 -11.95 26.28 4.22
N LEU A 199 -11.14 25.47 3.55
CA LEU A 199 -11.46 24.96 2.22
C LEU A 199 -12.36 23.73 2.29
N ALA A 200 -13.23 23.59 1.29
CA ALA A 200 -13.90 22.32 1.03
C ALA A 200 -12.87 21.23 0.68
N TYR A 201 -13.22 19.96 0.92
CA TYR A 201 -12.34 18.80 0.73
C TYR A 201 -11.55 18.83 -0.60
N SER A 202 -12.22 19.06 -1.73
CA SER A 202 -11.56 19.10 -3.04
C SER A 202 -10.57 20.26 -3.17
N GLY A 203 -10.91 21.45 -2.68
CA GLY A 203 -10.00 22.60 -2.67
C GLY A 203 -8.80 22.38 -1.76
N TYR A 204 -9.01 21.73 -0.61
CA TYR A 204 -7.94 21.32 0.28
C TYR A 204 -6.98 20.33 -0.40
N VAL A 205 -7.50 19.28 -1.04
CA VAL A 205 -6.71 18.29 -1.79
C VAL A 205 -5.89 18.97 -2.90
N THR A 206 -6.52 19.80 -3.73
CA THR A 206 -5.82 20.52 -4.82
C THR A 206 -4.67 21.36 -4.29
N ASN A 207 -4.89 22.09 -3.19
CA ASN A 207 -3.84 22.90 -2.58
C ASN A 207 -2.73 22.02 -1.97
N MET A 208 -3.06 20.91 -1.31
CA MET A 208 -2.04 20.02 -0.76
C MET A 208 -1.20 19.33 -1.85
N ILE A 209 -1.81 18.97 -2.99
CA ILE A 209 -1.08 18.50 -4.18
C ILE A 209 -0.08 19.56 -4.64
N SER A 210 -0.53 20.81 -4.83
CA SER A 210 0.33 21.91 -5.24
C SER A 210 1.48 22.17 -4.26
N ASN A 211 1.21 22.13 -2.95
CA ASN A 211 2.23 22.34 -1.92
C ASN A 211 3.24 21.17 -1.87
N MET A 212 2.77 19.93 -2.00
CA MET A 212 3.65 18.76 -2.07
C MET A 212 4.56 18.81 -3.29
N THR A 213 4.01 19.12 -4.47
CA THR A 213 4.80 19.30 -5.71
C THR A 213 5.84 20.42 -5.54
N GLY A 214 5.43 21.59 -5.04
CA GLY A 214 6.35 22.71 -4.82
C GLY A 214 7.47 22.40 -3.83
N ALA A 215 7.17 21.66 -2.76
CA ALA A 215 8.17 21.21 -1.79
C ALA A 215 9.17 20.23 -2.40
N ILE A 216 8.71 19.26 -3.20
CA ILE A 216 9.57 18.32 -3.92
C ILE A 216 10.49 19.09 -4.87
N GLU A 217 9.93 19.93 -5.72
CA GLU A 217 10.66 20.73 -6.72
C GLU A 217 11.69 21.66 -6.09
N THR A 218 11.39 22.24 -4.92
CA THR A 218 12.34 23.11 -4.22
C THR A 218 13.43 22.31 -3.52
N SER A 219 13.09 21.18 -2.90
CA SER A 219 14.02 20.40 -2.07
C SER A 219 14.98 19.52 -2.86
N ARG A 220 14.63 19.17 -4.11
CA ARG A 220 15.56 18.51 -5.02
C ARG A 220 16.70 19.42 -5.47
N LEU A 221 16.51 20.74 -5.44
CA LEU A 221 17.54 21.71 -5.80
C LEU A 221 18.53 21.88 -4.64
N ILE A 222 19.79 21.48 -4.84
CA ILE A 222 20.86 21.73 -3.88
C ILE A 222 21.56 23.07 -4.24
N PRO A 223 21.52 24.11 -3.38
CA PRO A 223 22.21 25.37 -3.64
C PRO A 223 23.71 25.15 -3.89
N GLY A 224 24.19 25.57 -5.07
CA GLY A 224 25.63 25.51 -5.42
C GLY A 224 26.10 24.21 -6.08
N GLN A 225 25.22 23.23 -6.34
CA GLN A 225 25.52 22.04 -7.15
C GLN A 225 25.07 22.24 -8.60
N PRO A 226 25.88 21.88 -9.62
CA PRO A 226 25.43 21.84 -11.00
C PRO A 226 24.28 20.83 -11.16
N THR A 227 23.30 21.18 -11.99
CA THR A 227 21.96 20.57 -12.12
C THR A 227 21.91 19.17 -12.76
N LEU A 228 22.95 18.35 -12.59
CA LEU A 228 23.17 17.19 -13.45
C LEU A 228 22.71 15.85 -12.88
N ASN A 229 22.19 15.79 -11.63
CA ASN A 229 21.77 14.52 -11.02
C ASN A 229 20.83 14.72 -9.81
N PHE A 230 19.66 15.34 -10.00
CA PHE A 230 18.66 15.49 -8.95
C PHE A 230 17.59 14.42 -9.08
N ASP A 231 16.95 14.07 -7.96
CA ASP A 231 15.81 13.17 -7.98
C ASP A 231 14.67 13.77 -8.82
N ASP A 232 14.27 13.03 -9.85
CA ASP A 232 13.22 13.44 -10.77
C ASP A 232 11.83 12.99 -10.32
N LEU A 233 10.87 13.91 -10.40
CA LEU A 233 9.47 13.61 -10.12
C LEU A 233 8.83 12.95 -11.34
N PHE A 234 8.33 11.73 -11.16
CA PHE A 234 7.57 11.02 -12.18
C PHE A 234 6.11 11.45 -12.14
N ASP A 235 5.74 12.38 -13.04
CA ASP A 235 4.37 12.88 -13.22
C ASP A 235 3.88 13.72 -12.02
N ASP A 236 2.69 14.30 -12.12
CA ASP A 236 2.11 15.08 -11.03
C ASP A 236 1.84 14.20 -9.79
N VAL A 237 1.91 14.81 -8.59
CA VAL A 237 1.44 14.20 -7.35
C VAL A 237 -0.03 13.81 -7.50
N LYS A 238 -0.38 12.56 -7.16
CA LYS A 238 -1.73 12.01 -7.35
C LYS A 238 -2.40 11.69 -6.03
N GLN A 239 -3.72 11.83 -6.00
CA GLN A 239 -4.52 11.37 -4.86
C GLN A 239 -4.88 9.88 -5.02
N LEU A 240 -4.54 9.08 -4.01
CA LEU A 240 -5.04 7.73 -3.85
C LEU A 240 -6.37 7.78 -3.08
N THR A 241 -7.47 7.39 -3.74
CA THR A 241 -8.83 7.56 -3.19
C THR A 241 -9.48 6.22 -2.86
N LEU A 242 -9.94 6.07 -1.62
CA LEU A 242 -10.87 5.02 -1.22
C LEU A 242 -12.30 5.46 -1.53
N THR A 243 -13.15 4.52 -1.92
CA THR A 243 -14.59 4.76 -2.15
C THR A 243 -15.42 4.25 -0.98
N THR A 244 -16.70 4.60 -0.92
CA THR A 244 -17.63 4.01 0.05
C THR A 244 -17.71 2.49 -0.09
N LYS A 245 -17.62 1.96 -1.33
CA LYS A 245 -17.55 0.53 -1.57
C LYS A 245 -16.26 -0.06 -0.99
N ASP A 246 -15.12 0.60 -1.18
CA ASP A 246 -13.85 0.14 -0.63
C ASP A 246 -13.93 0.01 0.90
N LEU A 247 -14.51 1.01 1.58
CA LEU A 247 -14.72 0.95 3.03
C LEU A 247 -15.73 -0.14 3.45
N ALA A 248 -16.77 -0.38 2.65
CA ALA A 248 -17.71 -1.47 2.92
C ALA A 248 -17.05 -2.85 2.78
N ASP A 249 -16.20 -3.03 1.77
CA ASP A 249 -15.41 -4.25 1.56
C ASP A 249 -14.45 -4.46 2.74
N LEU A 250 -13.71 -3.42 3.16
CA LEU A 250 -12.80 -3.47 4.32
C LEU A 250 -13.54 -3.77 5.64
N ASN A 251 -14.69 -3.13 5.86
CA ASN A 251 -15.54 -3.41 7.02
C ASN A 251 -16.14 -4.82 7.00
N SER A 252 -16.14 -5.48 5.84
CA SER A 252 -16.49 -6.89 5.66
C SER A 252 -15.26 -7.79 5.61
N LEU A 253 -14.10 -7.32 6.09
CA LEU A 253 -12.83 -8.05 6.12
C LEU A 253 -12.33 -8.48 4.73
N VAL A 254 -12.73 -7.78 3.68
CA VAL A 254 -12.26 -8.00 2.31
C VAL A 254 -11.17 -6.97 1.99
N PRO A 255 -9.93 -7.40 1.71
CA PRO A 255 -8.86 -6.50 1.30
C PRO A 255 -9.22 -5.70 0.05
N VAL A 256 -8.74 -4.46 -0.01
CA VAL A 256 -8.93 -3.58 -1.17
C VAL A 256 -7.59 -3.25 -1.80
N THR A 257 -7.49 -3.48 -3.11
CA THR A 257 -6.31 -3.10 -3.90
C THR A 257 -6.62 -1.89 -4.77
N LYS A 258 -5.71 -0.92 -4.80
CA LYS A 258 -5.79 0.28 -5.66
C LYS A 258 -4.49 0.43 -6.45
N ALA A 259 -4.54 1.15 -7.56
CA ALA A 259 -3.35 1.43 -8.35
C ALA A 259 -3.30 2.88 -8.82
N LEU A 260 -2.10 3.43 -8.86
CA LEU A 260 -1.80 4.71 -9.50
C LEU A 260 -0.75 4.48 -10.59
N ARG A 261 -0.90 5.18 -11.71
CA ARG A 261 0.08 5.17 -12.80
C ARG A 261 0.73 6.53 -12.91
N PHE A 262 2.06 6.57 -13.02
CA PHE A 262 2.89 7.76 -13.14
C PHE A 262 3.62 7.69 -14.47
N THR A 263 3.44 8.68 -15.35
CA THR A 263 4.04 8.64 -16.67
C THR A 263 4.71 9.97 -17.02
N VAL A 264 6.02 9.96 -17.22
CA VAL A 264 6.76 11.06 -17.83
C VAL A 264 6.82 10.87 -19.33
N ARG A 265 6.48 11.91 -20.09
CA ARG A 265 6.49 11.90 -21.56
C ARG A 265 7.44 12.96 -22.09
N LYS A 266 8.14 12.62 -23.18
CA LYS A 266 8.81 13.61 -24.03
C LYS A 266 7.78 14.52 -24.70
N ALA A 267 8.23 15.66 -25.21
CA ALA A 267 7.40 16.59 -25.98
C ALA A 267 6.70 15.95 -27.19
N ASN A 268 7.25 14.86 -27.74
CA ASN A 268 6.63 14.07 -28.82
C ASN A 268 5.59 13.03 -28.34
N GLY A 269 5.20 13.07 -27.07
CA GLY A 269 4.21 12.16 -26.46
C GLY A 269 4.74 10.78 -26.07
N LYS A 270 5.99 10.43 -26.41
CA LYS A 270 6.59 9.14 -26.05
C LYS A 270 6.86 9.09 -24.54
N ALA A 271 6.34 8.06 -23.87
CA ALA A 271 6.68 7.78 -22.48
C ALA A 271 8.18 7.47 -22.36
N ILE A 272 8.84 8.13 -21.41
CA ILE A 272 10.22 7.86 -21.05
C ILE A 272 10.30 7.09 -19.74
N ASN A 273 9.47 7.44 -18.76
CA ASN A 273 9.31 6.70 -17.51
C ASN A 273 7.82 6.46 -17.30
N ASP A 274 7.44 5.23 -16.98
CA ASP A 274 6.04 4.82 -16.85
C ASP A 274 5.91 3.71 -15.82
N TYR A 275 5.39 4.05 -14.64
CA TYR A 275 5.28 3.13 -13.51
C TYR A 275 3.82 2.98 -13.09
N THR A 276 3.41 1.76 -12.75
CA THR A 276 2.19 1.51 -11.99
C THR A 276 2.56 1.05 -10.58
N VAL A 277 2.06 1.76 -9.58
CA VAL A 277 2.19 1.41 -8.17
C VAL A 277 0.88 0.80 -7.70
N THR A 278 0.97 -0.35 -7.03
CA THR A 278 -0.19 -1.04 -6.44
C THR A 278 -0.16 -0.91 -4.92
N PHE A 279 -1.29 -0.55 -4.33
CA PHE A 279 -1.49 -0.34 -2.90
C PHE A 279 -2.51 -1.33 -2.36
N SER A 280 -2.26 -1.83 -1.15
CA SER A 280 -3.18 -2.68 -0.39
C SER A 280 -3.75 -1.93 0.79
N PHE A 281 -5.03 -2.16 1.04
CA PHE A 281 -5.69 -1.83 2.30
C PHE A 281 -6.22 -3.13 2.89
N THR A 282 -5.83 -3.42 4.13
CA THR A 282 -6.23 -4.62 4.87
C THR A 282 -6.72 -4.25 6.26
N VAL A 283 -7.35 -5.19 6.95
CA VAL A 283 -7.80 -5.08 8.35
C VAL A 283 -7.15 -6.15 9.21
#